data_AF-A0A8S0QT87-F1
#
_entry.id   AF-A0A8S0QT87-F1
#
_cell.length_a   1.000
_cell.length_b   1.000
_cell.length_c   1.000
_cell.angle_alpha   90.00
_cell.angle_beta   90.00
_cell.angle_gamma   90.00
#
_symmetry.space_group_name_H-M   'P 1'
#
loop_
_entity.id
_entity.type
_entity.pdbx_description
1 polymer ?
#
loop_
_entity_poly.entity_id
_entity_poly.type
_entity_poly.pdbx_seq_one_letter_code
_entity_poly.pdbx_strand_id
1 'polypeptide(L)'
;MGVTHFLILSKTDTAPYLRVARTPQGPTLTFKINEYSLAADIAQSQLRPRCPKDLFKNSPLIVLSGFGTGEQHLKLTTIMFQNIFPAIDVNTVNLSSCKRIVLLNYNKETKLIDFRHFSIRLQPVDVSRRIRKFVQNHQVPDLRNLQDVSDFVTKAGYGSESEADDEAATVSLATDLGRVNRASNKSAVKLQEIGPRMTLQLIKVEEGLCSGGVIFNEYGNHVSSKNKKINDEKQENEEDKDGEQEHEEDEEEEQDDVEED
;
A
#
# COMPACT_ATOMS: atom_id res chain seq x y z
N MET A 1 23.59 -1.21 -2.30
CA MET A 1 22.29 -1.18 -1.58
C MET A 1 21.26 -1.93 -2.42
N GLY A 2 20.82 -3.13 -2.03
CA GLY A 2 19.86 -3.95 -2.80
C GLY A 2 18.39 -3.50 -2.70
N VAL A 3 18.15 -2.18 -2.72
CA VAL A 3 16.81 -1.57 -2.57
C VAL A 3 16.28 -1.23 -3.96
N THR A 4 15.04 -1.62 -4.24
CA THR A 4 14.39 -1.45 -5.57
C THR A 4 13.46 -0.24 -5.65
N HIS A 5 12.82 0.13 -4.54
CA HIS A 5 11.83 1.21 -4.49
C HIS A 5 12.08 2.12 -3.30
N PHE A 6 11.98 3.43 -3.51
CA PHE A 6 11.99 4.45 -2.48
C PHE A 6 10.59 5.06 -2.34
N LEU A 7 10.14 5.17 -1.09
CA LEU A 7 8.96 5.94 -0.73
C LEU A 7 9.44 7.15 0.06
N ILE A 8 9.33 8.33 -0.54
CA ILE A 8 9.85 9.59 0.00
C ILE A 8 8.66 10.47 0.36
N LEU A 9 8.54 10.82 1.64
CA LEU A 9 7.56 11.78 2.11
C LEU A 9 8.21 13.16 2.20
N SER A 10 7.56 14.16 1.63
CA SER A 10 8.00 15.55 1.69
C SER A 10 6.83 16.45 2.07
N LYS A 11 7.02 17.36 3.00
CA LYS A 11 6.02 18.35 3.40
C LYS A 11 6.49 19.72 2.95
N THR A 12 5.70 20.37 2.09
CA THR A 12 5.87 21.79 1.77
C THR A 12 4.86 22.62 2.55
N ASP A 13 4.96 23.95 2.44
CA ASP A 13 3.99 24.87 3.05
C ASP A 13 2.58 24.71 2.47
N THR A 14 2.48 24.20 1.24
CA THR A 14 1.20 24.02 0.53
C THR A 14 0.55 22.68 0.83
N ALA A 15 1.30 21.58 0.78
CA ALA A 15 0.75 20.24 0.97
C ALA A 15 1.84 19.18 1.30
N PRO A 16 1.44 18.07 1.91
CA PRO A 16 2.27 16.87 1.97
C PRO A 16 2.23 16.10 0.63
N TYR A 17 3.40 15.61 0.20
CA TYR A 17 3.58 14.82 -1.00
C TYR A 17 4.24 13.48 -0.68
N LEU A 18 3.83 12.45 -1.41
CA LEU A 18 4.43 11.13 -1.42
C LEU A 18 5.04 10.89 -2.80
N ARG A 19 6.36 10.74 -2.85
CA ARG A 19 7.09 10.33 -4.06
C ARG A 19 7.44 8.86 -3.98
N VAL A 20 7.12 8.12 -5.02
CA VAL A 20 7.48 6.71 -5.16
C VAL A 20 8.43 6.61 -6.34
N ALA A 21 9.67 6.20 -6.10
CA ALA A 21 10.71 6.14 -7.12
C ALA A 21 11.29 4.73 -7.22
N ARG A 22 11.58 4.30 -8.45
CA ARG A 22 12.24 3.03 -8.72
C ARG A 22 13.72 3.26 -9.00
N THR A 23 14.60 2.46 -8.41
CA THR A 23 16.04 2.45 -8.69
C THR A 23 16.39 1.39 -9.75
N PRO A 24 17.48 1.57 -10.52
CA PRO A 24 18.37 2.73 -10.60
C PRO A 24 17.91 3.82 -11.60
N GLN A 25 17.10 3.48 -12.61
CA GLN A 25 16.77 4.41 -13.71
C GLN A 25 15.41 5.13 -13.61
N GLY A 26 14.71 5.08 -12.47
CA GLY A 26 13.33 5.61 -12.39
C GLY A 26 12.31 4.65 -13.01
N PRO A 27 11.01 5.00 -13.10
CA PRO A 27 10.42 6.34 -12.99
C PRO A 27 10.11 6.78 -11.56
N THR A 28 9.79 8.07 -11.40
CA THR A 28 9.34 8.69 -10.14
C THR A 28 7.91 9.20 -10.27
N LEU A 29 7.01 8.73 -9.40
CA LEU A 29 5.63 9.18 -9.30
C LEU A 29 5.48 10.11 -8.10
N THR A 30 4.92 11.29 -8.30
CA THR A 30 4.63 12.25 -7.24
C THR A 30 3.12 12.34 -6.99
N PHE A 31 2.72 11.98 -5.79
CA PHE A 31 1.34 12.06 -5.30
C PHE A 31 1.18 13.18 -4.29
N LYS A 32 0.12 13.98 -4.43
CA LYS A 32 -0.39 14.83 -3.35
C LYS A 32 -1.14 13.98 -2.35
N ILE A 33 -0.91 14.20 -1.06
CA ILE A 33 -1.78 13.64 -0.02
C ILE A 33 -2.83 14.72 0.30
N ASN A 34 -4.09 14.42 0.01
CA ASN A 34 -5.20 15.34 0.31
C ASN A 34 -5.71 15.13 1.74
N GLU A 35 -6.00 13.89 2.10
CA GLU A 35 -6.43 13.50 3.44
C GLU A 35 -5.61 12.30 3.90
N TYR A 36 -5.33 12.26 5.21
CA TYR A 36 -4.70 11.10 5.83
C TYR A 36 -5.28 10.86 7.21
N SER A 37 -5.27 9.61 7.65
CA SER A 37 -5.60 9.22 9.02
C SER A 37 -4.60 8.20 9.52
N LEU A 38 -4.17 8.35 10.77
CA LEU A 38 -3.19 7.47 11.37
C LEU A 38 -3.83 6.11 11.69
N ALA A 39 -3.00 5.06 11.68
CA ALA A 39 -3.44 3.72 12.10
C ALA A 39 -3.94 3.72 13.55
N ALA A 40 -3.40 4.59 14.41
CA ALA A 40 -3.85 4.75 15.79
C ALA A 40 -5.29 5.28 15.89
N ASP A 41 -5.63 6.33 15.11
CA ASP A 41 -6.96 6.93 15.11
C ASP A 41 -8.00 5.94 14.57
N ILE A 42 -7.63 5.19 13.52
CA ILE A 42 -8.48 4.15 12.94
C ILE A 42 -8.72 3.04 13.99
N ALA A 43 -7.69 2.60 14.70
CA ALA A 43 -7.84 1.61 15.76
C ALA A 43 -8.77 2.11 16.88
N GLN A 44 -8.68 3.39 17.27
CA GLN A 44 -9.56 3.97 18.29
C GLN A 44 -11.00 4.14 17.82
N SER A 45 -11.23 4.40 16.53
CA SER A 45 -12.59 4.51 15.97
C SER A 45 -13.35 3.18 15.93
N GLN A 46 -12.64 2.05 16.02
CA GLN A 46 -13.26 0.73 15.97
C GLN A 46 -13.71 0.24 17.34
N LEU A 47 -14.87 -0.41 17.40
CA LEU A 47 -15.38 -1.02 18.64
C LEU A 47 -14.45 -2.13 19.17
N ARG A 48 -13.78 -2.86 18.28
CA ARG A 48 -12.90 -3.99 18.62
C ARG A 48 -11.67 -4.01 17.69
N PRO A 49 -10.69 -3.12 17.90
CA PRO A 49 -9.47 -3.11 17.10
C PRO A 49 -8.66 -4.39 17.33
N ARG A 50 -8.20 -5.01 16.25
CA ARG A 50 -7.34 -6.19 16.30
C ARG A 50 -6.16 -6.00 15.38
N CYS A 51 -4.98 -5.76 15.97
CA CYS A 51 -3.74 -5.60 15.23
C CYS A 51 -2.62 -6.47 15.84
N PRO A 52 -2.65 -7.80 15.65
CA PRO A 52 -1.55 -8.66 16.09
C PRO A 52 -0.24 -8.31 15.38
N LYS A 53 0.85 -8.21 16.16
CA LYS A 53 2.18 -7.82 15.65
C LYS A 53 2.69 -8.75 14.54
N ASP A 54 2.31 -10.03 14.57
CA ASP A 54 2.70 -11.01 13.55
C ASP A 54 2.11 -10.74 12.16
N LEU A 55 1.09 -9.89 12.04
CA LEU A 55 0.52 -9.55 10.72
C LEU A 55 1.55 -8.86 9.83
N PHE A 56 2.44 -8.06 10.41
CA PHE A 56 3.41 -7.25 9.66
C PHE A 56 4.63 -8.03 9.17
N LYS A 57 4.81 -9.27 9.62
CA LYS A 57 5.92 -10.14 9.20
C LYS A 57 5.79 -10.62 7.75
N ASN A 58 4.56 -10.82 7.28
CA ASN A 58 4.29 -11.29 5.92
C ASN A 58 3.96 -10.12 5.00
N SER A 59 4.31 -10.20 3.72
CA SER A 59 3.93 -9.21 2.71
C SER A 59 2.40 -9.13 2.55
N PRO A 60 1.84 -7.93 2.29
CA PRO A 60 0.43 -7.79 1.98
C PRO A 60 0.14 -8.19 0.53
N LEU A 61 -1.10 -8.59 0.27
CA LEU A 61 -1.66 -8.70 -1.08
C LEU A 61 -2.05 -7.31 -1.57
N ILE A 62 -1.87 -7.04 -2.86
CA ILE A 62 -2.33 -5.78 -3.45
C ILE A 62 -3.58 -6.01 -4.29
N VAL A 63 -4.58 -5.16 -4.10
CA VAL A 63 -5.80 -5.12 -4.92
C VAL A 63 -5.88 -3.74 -5.55
N LEU A 64 -5.89 -3.70 -6.88
CA LEU A 64 -5.98 -2.49 -7.68
C LEU A 64 -7.36 -2.41 -8.31
N SER A 65 -8.18 -1.47 -7.86
CA SER A 65 -9.54 -1.24 -8.36
C SER A 65 -9.59 0.06 -9.16
N GLY A 66 -10.27 0.04 -10.31
CA GLY A 66 -10.50 1.24 -11.13
C GLY A 66 -9.35 1.63 -12.09
N PHE A 67 -8.20 0.95 -12.05
CA PHE A 67 -7.02 1.29 -12.87
C PHE A 67 -7.03 0.72 -14.31
N GLY A 68 -7.85 -0.28 -14.62
CA GLY A 68 -7.72 -1.11 -15.83
C GLY A 68 -8.08 -0.44 -17.18
N THR A 69 -8.66 0.75 -17.17
CA THR A 69 -9.09 1.47 -18.40
C THR A 69 -8.52 2.89 -18.46
N GLY A 70 -7.47 3.15 -17.69
CA GLY A 70 -6.87 4.48 -17.55
C GLY A 70 -5.85 4.85 -18.63
N GLU A 71 -5.55 6.14 -18.69
CA GLU A 71 -4.46 6.75 -19.45
C GLU A 71 -3.10 6.09 -19.15
N GLN A 72 -2.10 6.30 -20.01
CA GLN A 72 -0.79 5.64 -19.91
C GLN A 72 -0.10 5.84 -18.56
N HIS A 73 -0.29 7.00 -17.93
CA HIS A 73 0.24 7.31 -16.61
C HIS A 73 -0.39 6.46 -15.48
N LEU A 74 -1.65 6.04 -15.60
CA LEU A 74 -2.32 5.15 -14.63
C LEU A 74 -1.84 3.70 -14.76
N LYS A 75 -1.56 3.26 -16.00
CA LYS A 75 -0.94 1.95 -16.23
C LYS A 75 0.46 1.89 -15.60
N LEU A 76 1.25 2.95 -15.77
CA LEU A 76 2.57 3.04 -15.13
C LEU A 76 2.46 3.02 -13.60
N THR A 77 1.50 3.74 -13.05
CA THR A 77 1.21 3.74 -11.61
C THR A 77 0.86 2.34 -11.11
N THR A 78 0.01 1.63 -11.84
CA THR A 78 -0.38 0.23 -11.54
C THR A 78 0.84 -0.69 -11.51
N ILE A 79 1.69 -0.62 -12.53
CA ILE A 79 2.91 -1.44 -12.64
C ILE A 79 3.89 -1.11 -11.52
N MET A 80 4.05 0.17 -11.16
CA MET A 80 4.92 0.56 -10.05
C MET A 80 4.41 -0.04 -8.74
N PHE A 81 3.13 0.14 -8.41
CA PHE A 81 2.58 -0.41 -7.17
C PHE A 81 2.56 -1.94 -7.13
N GLN A 82 2.40 -2.61 -8.28
CA GLN A 82 2.56 -4.06 -8.37
C GLN A 82 3.98 -4.51 -8.05
N ASN A 83 5.00 -3.78 -8.53
CA ASN A 83 6.40 -4.15 -8.33
C ASN A 83 6.96 -3.78 -6.94
N ILE A 84 6.27 -2.93 -6.18
CA ILE A 84 6.62 -2.65 -4.76
C ILE A 84 6.44 -3.91 -3.90
N PHE A 85 5.45 -4.74 -4.23
CA PHE A 85 5.17 -5.98 -3.52
C PHE A 85 5.69 -7.20 -4.31
N PRO A 86 6.04 -8.30 -3.62
CA PRO A 86 6.49 -9.50 -4.30
C PRO A 86 5.37 -10.04 -5.21
N ALA A 87 5.74 -10.50 -6.40
CA ALA A 87 4.81 -11.17 -7.30
C ALA A 87 4.23 -12.42 -6.62
N ILE A 88 2.95 -12.68 -6.88
CA ILE A 88 2.17 -13.70 -6.18
C ILE A 88 1.68 -14.70 -7.21
N ASP A 89 2.22 -15.92 -7.14
CA ASP A 89 1.77 -17.03 -7.95
C ASP A 89 0.68 -17.81 -7.21
N VAL A 90 -0.52 -17.86 -7.80
CA VAL A 90 -1.70 -18.48 -7.18
C VAL A 90 -1.47 -19.94 -6.79
N ASN A 91 -0.58 -20.65 -7.49
CA ASN A 91 -0.33 -22.08 -7.29
C ASN A 91 0.68 -22.38 -6.17
N THR A 92 1.62 -21.48 -5.88
CA THR A 92 2.74 -21.74 -4.94
C THR A 92 2.60 -20.99 -3.62
N VAL A 93 1.68 -20.03 -3.55
CA VAL A 93 1.57 -19.12 -2.41
C VAL A 93 0.90 -19.79 -1.21
N ASN A 94 1.55 -19.66 -0.05
CA ASN A 94 1.03 -20.15 1.22
C ASN A 94 -0.10 -19.24 1.73
N LEU A 95 -1.36 -19.72 1.68
CA LEU A 95 -2.53 -18.99 2.19
C LEU A 95 -2.41 -18.58 3.67
N SER A 96 -1.62 -19.30 4.46
CA SER A 96 -1.34 -18.97 5.86
C SER A 96 -0.56 -17.66 6.02
N SER A 97 0.22 -17.26 5.01
CA SER A 97 0.99 -16.01 5.01
C SER A 97 0.13 -14.80 4.60
N CYS A 98 -0.88 -15.03 3.76
CA CYS A 98 -1.81 -14.04 3.23
C CYS A 98 -2.78 -13.52 4.30
N LYS A 99 -2.33 -12.59 5.13
CA LYS A 99 -3.13 -12.02 6.23
C LYS A 99 -3.49 -10.55 6.05
N ARG A 100 -2.88 -9.86 5.08
CA ARG A 100 -3.03 -8.42 4.86
C ARG A 100 -3.35 -8.12 3.40
N ILE A 101 -4.16 -7.10 3.17
CA ILE A 101 -4.51 -6.59 1.85
C ILE A 101 -4.34 -5.08 1.86
N VAL A 102 -3.61 -4.56 0.87
CA VAL A 102 -3.60 -3.15 0.50
C VAL A 102 -4.54 -2.98 -0.68
N LEU A 103 -5.58 -2.17 -0.49
CA LEU A 103 -6.52 -1.77 -1.51
C LEU A 103 -6.14 -0.37 -2.00
N LEU A 104 -5.93 -0.26 -3.30
CA LEU A 104 -5.87 1.02 -4.01
C LEU A 104 -7.10 1.11 -4.89
N ASN A 105 -7.94 2.11 -4.65
CA ASN A 105 -9.13 2.36 -5.45
C ASN A 105 -9.02 3.69 -6.17
N TYR A 106 -9.00 3.66 -7.51
CA TYR A 106 -8.98 4.86 -8.33
C TYR A 106 -10.41 5.24 -8.74
N ASN A 107 -10.80 6.47 -8.42
CA ASN A 107 -12.04 7.05 -8.92
C ASN A 107 -11.75 7.96 -10.12
N LYS A 108 -12.35 7.64 -11.26
CA LYS A 108 -12.15 8.36 -12.54
C LYS A 108 -12.70 9.78 -12.52
N GLU A 109 -13.76 10.03 -11.76
CA GLU A 109 -14.43 11.35 -11.75
C GLU A 109 -13.64 12.35 -10.92
N THR A 110 -13.18 11.94 -9.74
CA THR A 110 -12.44 12.79 -8.80
C THR A 110 -10.93 12.77 -9.05
N LYS A 111 -10.43 11.80 -9.84
CA LYS A 111 -9.00 11.51 -10.06
C LYS A 111 -8.22 11.22 -8.77
N LEU A 112 -8.93 10.79 -7.72
CA LEU A 112 -8.34 10.43 -6.44
C LEU A 112 -8.13 8.92 -6.34
N ILE A 113 -7.05 8.57 -5.66
CA ILE A 113 -6.67 7.20 -5.32
C ILE A 113 -6.85 7.03 -3.81
N ASP A 114 -7.79 6.19 -3.41
CA ASP A 114 -7.94 5.80 -2.01
C ASP A 114 -6.97 4.67 -1.69
N PHE A 115 -6.08 4.93 -0.74
CA PHE A 115 -5.20 3.93 -0.14
C PHE A 115 -5.81 3.45 1.17
N ARG A 116 -6.12 2.15 1.23
CA ARG A 116 -6.66 1.50 2.44
C ARG A 116 -5.95 0.19 2.71
N HIS A 117 -5.77 -0.13 3.99
CA HIS A 117 -5.07 -1.33 4.43
C HIS A 117 -5.92 -2.14 5.40
N PHE A 118 -6.20 -3.38 4.99
CA PHE A 118 -7.08 -4.31 5.68
C PHE A 118 -6.31 -5.56 6.13
N SER A 119 -6.74 -6.13 7.24
CA SER A 119 -6.44 -7.49 7.66
C SER A 119 -7.54 -8.43 7.20
N ILE A 120 -7.13 -9.61 6.75
CA ILE A 120 -8.04 -10.69 6.38
C ILE A 120 -8.33 -11.50 7.63
N ARG A 121 -9.61 -11.70 7.92
CA ARG A 121 -10.09 -12.63 8.94
C ARG A 121 -10.99 -13.67 8.28
N LEU A 122 -10.68 -14.93 8.51
CA LEU A 122 -11.55 -16.03 8.13
C LEU A 122 -12.49 -16.37 9.28
N GLN A 123 -13.78 -16.47 8.95
CA GLN A 123 -14.84 -16.89 9.85
C GLN A 123 -15.47 -18.17 9.28
N PRO A 124 -15.44 -19.31 9.99
CA PRO A 124 -16.07 -20.53 9.50
C PRO A 124 -17.60 -20.33 9.46
N VAL A 125 -18.19 -20.70 8.32
CA VAL A 125 -19.65 -20.74 8.12
C VAL A 125 -20.19 -22.04 8.72
N ASP A 126 -21.47 -22.09 9.07
CA ASP A 126 -22.15 -23.29 9.61
C ASP A 126 -21.73 -23.74 11.02
N VAL A 127 -21.01 -22.89 11.77
CA VAL A 127 -20.65 -23.15 13.18
C VAL A 127 -21.28 -22.09 14.09
N SER A 128 -21.98 -22.53 15.14
CA SER A 128 -22.60 -21.61 16.10
C SER A 128 -21.57 -20.69 16.77
N ARG A 129 -21.97 -19.45 17.09
CA ARG A 129 -21.08 -18.44 17.71
C ARG A 129 -20.45 -18.94 19.00
N ARG A 130 -21.16 -19.77 19.78
CA ARG A 130 -20.69 -20.35 21.04
C ARG A 130 -19.56 -21.35 20.80
N ILE A 131 -19.72 -22.27 19.86
CA ILE A 131 -18.68 -23.22 19.47
C ILE A 131 -17.46 -22.45 18.94
N ARG A 132 -17.70 -21.39 18.15
CA ARG A 132 -16.61 -20.53 17.67
C ARG A 132 -15.84 -19.86 18.81
N LYS A 133 -16.52 -19.26 19.80
CA LYS A 133 -15.88 -18.64 20.97
C LYS A 133 -15.15 -19.68 21.83
N PHE A 134 -15.71 -20.87 22.00
CA PHE A 134 -15.08 -21.96 22.74
C PHE A 134 -13.79 -22.44 22.06
N VAL A 135 -13.84 -22.72 20.76
CA VAL A 135 -12.70 -23.27 20.02
C VAL A 135 -11.62 -22.21 19.74
N GLN A 136 -12.00 -20.96 19.47
CA GLN A 136 -11.04 -19.89 19.13
C GLN A 136 -10.49 -19.13 20.35
N ASN A 137 -11.32 -18.86 21.35
CA ASN A 137 -10.95 -18.02 22.50
C ASN A 137 -10.78 -18.82 23.79
N HIS A 138 -10.95 -20.14 23.76
CA HIS A 138 -10.93 -21.01 24.95
C HIS A 138 -11.86 -20.53 26.07
N GLN A 139 -12.90 -19.76 25.73
CA GLN A 139 -13.91 -19.31 26.68
C GLN A 139 -14.86 -20.46 26.96
N VAL A 140 -14.80 -20.98 28.19
CA VAL A 140 -15.71 -22.01 28.66
C VAL A 140 -17.10 -21.39 28.80
N PRO A 141 -18.11 -21.89 28.06
CA PRO A 141 -19.48 -21.42 28.22
C PRO A 141 -20.05 -21.84 29.57
N ASP A 142 -21.05 -21.13 30.06
CA ASP A 142 -21.79 -21.55 31.26
C ASP A 142 -22.60 -22.82 30.93
N LEU A 143 -22.25 -23.93 31.58
CA LEU A 143 -22.85 -25.24 31.38
C LEU A 143 -23.96 -25.54 32.39
N ARG A 144 -24.21 -24.63 33.36
CA ARG A 144 -25.10 -24.90 34.50
C ARG A 144 -26.55 -25.23 34.10
N ASN A 145 -27.02 -24.71 32.97
CA ASN A 145 -28.38 -24.89 32.47
C ASN A 145 -28.49 -25.87 31.28
N LEU A 146 -27.43 -26.62 30.98
CA LEU A 146 -27.38 -27.57 29.87
C LEU A 146 -27.31 -28.99 30.43
N GLN A 147 -28.23 -29.87 30.02
CA GLN A 147 -28.25 -31.25 30.48
C GLN A 147 -27.42 -32.16 29.56
N ASP A 148 -27.33 -31.83 28.28
CA ASP A 148 -26.55 -32.59 27.30
C ASP A 148 -25.72 -31.69 26.36
N VAL A 149 -24.69 -32.27 25.75
CA VAL A 149 -23.85 -31.64 24.72
C VAL A 149 -24.70 -31.27 23.50
N SER A 150 -25.72 -32.06 23.19
CA SER A 150 -26.67 -31.78 22.11
C SER A 150 -27.46 -30.49 22.38
N ASP A 151 -27.82 -30.19 23.64
CA ASP A 151 -28.48 -28.93 24.03
C ASP A 151 -27.58 -27.72 23.75
N PHE A 152 -26.26 -27.85 23.94
CA PHE A 152 -25.33 -26.76 23.69
C PHE A 152 -25.26 -26.37 22.20
N VAL A 153 -25.39 -27.37 21.32
CA VAL A 153 -25.34 -27.18 19.86
C VAL A 153 -26.69 -26.73 19.29
N THR A 154 -27.80 -27.27 19.80
CA THR A 154 -29.15 -27.09 19.23
C THR A 154 -29.95 -25.95 19.87
N LYS A 155 -29.66 -25.53 21.11
CA LYS A 155 -30.44 -24.49 21.82
C LYS A 155 -30.05 -23.08 21.35
N ALA A 156 -30.58 -22.70 20.19
CA ALA A 156 -30.37 -21.45 19.45
C ALA A 156 -31.07 -20.20 20.05
N GLY A 157 -31.35 -20.15 21.37
CA GLY A 157 -32.28 -19.16 21.93
C GLY A 157 -31.78 -18.26 23.07
N TYR A 158 -30.50 -18.34 23.47
CA TYR A 158 -30.04 -17.70 24.73
C TYR A 158 -28.77 -16.86 24.60
N GLY A 159 -28.62 -16.07 23.54
CA GLY A 159 -27.53 -15.11 23.49
C GLY A 159 -27.65 -14.17 22.29
N SER A 160 -27.74 -12.87 22.56
CA SER A 160 -27.81 -11.75 21.60
C SER A 160 -27.27 -12.09 20.21
N GLU A 161 -28.18 -12.45 19.31
CA GLU A 161 -27.93 -12.64 17.89
C GLU A 161 -28.08 -11.32 17.11
N SER A 162 -28.10 -10.17 17.78
CA SER A 162 -28.44 -8.87 17.14
C SER A 162 -27.31 -8.22 16.33
N GLU A 163 -26.24 -8.94 16.03
CA GLU A 163 -25.38 -8.53 14.92
C GLU A 163 -25.86 -9.35 13.73
N ALA A 164 -26.64 -8.74 12.85
CA ALA A 164 -26.92 -9.32 11.53
C ALA A 164 -25.57 -9.77 10.96
N ASP A 165 -25.42 -11.07 10.70
CA ASP A 165 -24.26 -11.58 9.97
C ASP A 165 -24.53 -11.13 8.53
N ASP A 166 -24.21 -9.86 8.24
CA ASP A 166 -24.23 -9.27 6.91
C ASP A 166 -23.61 -10.27 5.94
N GLU A 167 -24.20 -10.37 4.75
CA GLU A 167 -23.80 -11.23 3.63
C GLU A 167 -22.29 -11.16 3.36
N ALA A 168 -21.51 -11.89 4.15
CA ALA A 168 -20.08 -11.94 4.03
C ALA A 168 -19.77 -12.89 2.89
N ALA A 169 -18.91 -12.45 1.96
CA ALA A 169 -18.48 -13.27 0.84
C ALA A 169 -17.94 -14.61 1.35
N THR A 170 -18.65 -15.70 1.03
CA THR A 170 -18.28 -17.06 1.43
C THR A 170 -17.38 -17.68 0.37
N VAL A 171 -16.28 -18.31 0.80
CA VAL A 171 -15.33 -19.00 -0.07
C VAL A 171 -15.10 -20.40 0.47
N SER A 172 -15.01 -21.40 -0.42
CA SER A 172 -14.58 -22.75 -0.07
C SER A 172 -13.06 -22.80 0.04
N LEU A 173 -12.54 -23.23 1.17
CA LEU A 173 -11.09 -23.27 1.39
C LEU A 173 -10.45 -24.47 0.69
N ALA A 174 -9.34 -24.24 0.00
CA ALA A 174 -8.55 -25.31 -0.64
C ALA A 174 -7.66 -26.06 0.37
N THR A 175 -7.27 -25.42 1.47
CA THR A 175 -6.35 -25.95 2.48
C THR A 175 -6.78 -25.56 3.89
N ASP A 176 -6.32 -26.33 4.87
CA ASP A 176 -6.58 -26.06 6.29
C ASP A 176 -5.88 -24.75 6.73
N LEU A 177 -6.65 -23.84 7.33
CA LEU A 177 -6.19 -22.56 7.84
C LEU A 177 -6.48 -22.45 9.34
N GLY A 178 -5.55 -22.98 10.13
CA GLY A 178 -5.66 -23.04 11.59
C GLY A 178 -6.56 -24.18 12.07
N ARG A 179 -7.01 -24.11 13.33
CA ARG A 179 -7.76 -25.22 13.95
C ARG A 179 -9.22 -25.34 13.50
N VAL A 180 -9.83 -24.23 13.08
CA VAL A 180 -11.29 -24.14 12.87
C VAL A 180 -11.66 -24.06 11.40
N ASN A 181 -10.82 -23.44 10.57
CA ASN A 181 -11.09 -23.33 9.15
C ASN A 181 -10.43 -24.52 8.45
N ARG A 182 -11.21 -25.58 8.22
CA ARG A 182 -10.74 -26.77 7.50
C ARG A 182 -10.91 -26.62 5.99
N ALA A 183 -10.08 -27.32 5.24
CA ALA A 183 -10.20 -27.49 3.81
C ALA A 183 -11.60 -28.02 3.45
N SER A 184 -12.11 -27.66 2.28
CA SER A 184 -13.46 -27.94 1.76
C SER A 184 -14.64 -27.29 2.50
N ASN A 185 -14.44 -26.76 3.72
CA ASN A 185 -15.49 -26.01 4.42
C ASN A 185 -15.62 -24.58 3.87
N LYS A 186 -16.85 -24.07 3.90
CA LYS A 186 -17.14 -22.67 3.58
C LYS A 186 -16.67 -21.77 4.72
N SER A 187 -15.90 -20.75 4.36
CA SER A 187 -15.45 -19.71 5.27
C SER A 187 -15.83 -18.34 4.71
N ALA A 188 -16.43 -17.51 5.55
CA ALA A 188 -16.70 -16.11 5.27
C ALA A 188 -15.42 -15.31 5.44
N VAL A 189 -15.10 -14.48 4.45
CA VAL A 189 -13.97 -13.54 4.51
C VAL A 189 -14.45 -12.23 5.10
N LYS A 190 -13.92 -11.86 6.26
CA LYS A 190 -14.16 -10.56 6.90
C LYS A 190 -12.90 -9.72 6.81
N LEU A 191 -13.06 -8.47 6.39
CA LEU A 191 -11.97 -7.50 6.35
C LEU A 191 -12.06 -6.60 7.58
N GLN A 192 -10.95 -6.43 8.28
CA GLN A 192 -10.84 -5.47 9.37
C GLN A 192 -9.75 -4.47 9.04
N GLU A 193 -10.08 -3.20 9.08
CA GLU A 193 -9.15 -2.15 8.74
C GLU A 193 -8.06 -1.98 9.79
N ILE A 194 -6.81 -1.89 9.33
CA ILE A 194 -5.62 -1.65 10.17
C ILE A 194 -5.15 -0.20 10.01
N GLY A 195 -5.26 0.35 8.80
CA GLY A 195 -4.74 1.68 8.44
C GLY A 195 -3.29 1.65 7.94
N PRO A 196 -2.73 2.81 7.53
CA PRO A 196 -3.36 4.14 7.48
C PRO A 196 -4.41 4.28 6.36
N ARG A 197 -5.24 5.34 6.44
CA ARG A 197 -6.09 5.79 5.33
C ARG A 197 -5.42 6.98 4.67
N MET A 198 -5.33 6.99 3.36
CA MET A 198 -4.85 8.15 2.61
C MET A 198 -5.66 8.34 1.34
N THR A 199 -5.94 9.59 1.00
CA THR A 199 -6.44 9.98 -0.32
C THR A 199 -5.30 10.65 -1.08
N LEU A 200 -4.89 10.01 -2.17
CA LEU A 200 -3.75 10.40 -2.97
C LEU A 200 -4.23 10.94 -4.32
N GLN A 201 -3.57 11.97 -4.83
CA GLN A 201 -3.80 12.49 -6.18
C GLN A 201 -2.49 12.45 -6.95
N LEU A 202 -2.46 11.81 -8.12
CA LEU A 202 -1.27 11.82 -8.97
C LEU A 202 -1.08 13.23 -9.55
N ILE A 203 0.05 13.86 -9.26
CA ILE A 203 0.37 15.17 -9.81
C ILE A 203 1.34 15.05 -10.96
N LYS A 204 2.45 14.35 -10.75
CA LYS A 204 3.59 14.38 -11.66
C LYS A 204 4.17 12.99 -11.87
N VAL A 205 4.56 12.70 -13.09
CA VAL A 205 5.38 11.53 -13.44
C VAL A 205 6.67 12.03 -14.07
N GLU A 206 7.79 11.61 -13.51
CA GLU A 206 9.13 11.92 -13.98
C GLU A 206 9.84 10.65 -14.44
N GLU A 207 10.63 10.78 -15.49
CA GLU A 207 11.66 9.81 -15.83
C GLU A 207 12.81 9.90 -14.83
N GLY A 208 13.56 8.82 -14.63
CA GLY A 208 14.70 8.86 -13.71
C GLY A 208 14.33 8.88 -12.23
N LEU A 209 15.36 9.04 -11.41
CA LEU A 209 15.28 9.09 -9.96
C LEU A 209 15.22 10.55 -9.50
N CYS A 210 14.00 11.11 -9.41
CA CYS A 210 13.75 12.50 -8.98
C CYS A 210 14.43 13.62 -9.80
N SER A 211 15.07 13.32 -10.94
CA SER A 211 15.86 14.30 -11.70
C SER A 211 15.65 14.27 -13.23
N GLY A 212 14.68 13.51 -13.75
CA GLY A 212 14.46 13.42 -15.20
C GLY A 212 13.28 14.21 -15.74
N GLY A 213 13.01 14.00 -17.04
CA GLY A 213 11.97 14.69 -17.79
C GLY A 213 10.55 14.38 -17.28
N VAL A 214 9.66 15.37 -17.38
CA VAL A 214 8.27 15.25 -16.90
C VAL A 214 7.40 14.63 -17.98
N ILE A 215 6.96 13.40 -17.76
CA ILE A 215 6.10 12.65 -18.69
C ILE A 215 4.63 13.06 -18.53
N PHE A 216 4.21 13.34 -17.29
CA PHE A 216 2.82 13.72 -16.99
C PHE A 216 2.78 14.79 -15.89
N ASN A 217 1.86 15.74 -16.05
CA ASN A 217 1.53 16.74 -15.04
C ASN A 217 0.02 17.05 -15.05
N GLU A 218 -0.64 16.87 -13.92
CA GLU A 218 -2.07 17.07 -13.75
C GLU A 218 -2.48 18.55 -13.90
N TYR A 219 -1.61 19.50 -13.53
CA TYR A 219 -1.93 20.93 -13.57
C TYR A 219 -1.69 21.62 -14.93
N GLY A 220 -1.30 20.89 -15.97
CA GLY A 220 -1.13 21.44 -17.32
C GLY A 220 -0.02 22.51 -17.48
N ASN A 221 0.11 23.01 -18.71
CA ASN A 221 1.27 23.69 -19.32
C ASN A 221 1.86 24.96 -18.66
N HIS A 222 1.36 25.47 -17.54
CA HIS A 222 2.00 26.65 -16.90
C HIS A 222 3.42 26.37 -16.38
N VAL A 223 3.74 25.08 -16.17
CA VAL A 223 5.04 24.62 -15.71
C VAL A 223 5.96 24.21 -16.88
N SER A 224 5.48 23.94 -18.09
CA SER A 224 6.37 23.59 -19.21
C SER A 224 7.27 24.77 -19.62
N SER A 225 6.77 26.01 -19.56
CA SER A 225 7.58 27.21 -19.74
C SER A 225 8.56 27.48 -18.59
N LYS A 226 8.28 27.01 -17.36
CA LYS A 226 9.22 27.11 -16.23
C LYS A 226 10.22 25.96 -16.20
N ASN A 227 9.83 24.75 -16.56
CA ASN A 227 10.72 23.59 -16.65
C ASN A 227 11.70 23.72 -17.80
N LYS A 228 11.31 24.37 -18.91
CA LYS A 228 12.25 24.71 -19.97
C LYS A 228 13.31 25.67 -19.42
N LYS A 229 12.89 26.77 -18.77
CA LYS A 229 13.82 27.70 -18.09
C LYS A 229 14.71 27.04 -17.04
N ILE A 230 14.20 26.12 -16.22
CA ILE A 230 14.98 25.43 -15.19
C ILE A 230 15.96 24.42 -15.83
N ASN A 231 15.61 23.78 -16.95
CA ASN A 231 16.54 22.93 -17.68
C ASN A 231 17.59 23.76 -18.41
N ASP A 232 17.20 24.90 -18.99
CA ASP A 232 18.11 25.85 -19.63
C ASP A 232 19.10 26.42 -18.57
N GLU A 233 18.60 26.84 -17.38
CA GLU A 233 19.44 27.30 -16.25
C GLU A 233 20.35 26.20 -15.70
N LYS A 234 19.93 24.92 -15.76
CA LYS A 234 20.79 23.80 -15.32
C LYS A 234 21.87 23.47 -16.34
N GLN A 235 21.57 23.57 -17.64
CA GLN A 235 22.57 23.42 -18.69
C GLN A 235 23.56 24.58 -18.65
N GLU A 236 23.11 25.82 -18.49
CA GLU A 236 23.99 26.98 -18.31
C GLU A 236 24.90 26.79 -17.07
N ASN A 237 24.38 26.35 -15.93
CA ASN A 237 25.21 26.08 -14.74
C ASN A 237 26.13 24.85 -14.85
N GLU A 238 25.86 23.90 -15.77
CA GLU A 238 26.77 22.78 -16.04
C GLU A 238 27.88 23.24 -17.02
N GLU A 239 27.53 24.00 -18.05
CA GLU A 239 28.48 24.61 -19.00
C GLU A 239 29.40 25.62 -18.31
N ASP A 240 28.88 26.46 -17.42
CA ASP A 240 29.70 27.42 -16.64
C ASP A 240 30.68 26.70 -15.70
N LYS A 241 30.30 25.56 -15.13
CA LYS A 241 31.19 24.76 -14.25
C LYS A 241 32.26 24.01 -15.01
N ASP A 242 31.90 23.47 -16.18
CA ASP A 242 32.87 22.81 -17.05
C ASP A 242 33.88 23.87 -17.57
N GLY A 243 33.43 25.09 -17.89
CA GLY A 243 34.31 26.19 -18.30
C GLY A 243 35.19 26.76 -17.18
N GLU A 244 34.71 26.81 -15.93
CA GLU A 244 35.54 27.16 -14.77
C GLU A 244 36.63 26.11 -14.51
N GLN A 245 36.34 24.81 -14.73
CA GLN A 245 37.33 23.74 -14.60
C GLN A 245 38.40 23.79 -15.69
N GLU A 246 38.01 24.05 -16.95
CA GLU A 246 38.98 24.20 -18.05
C GLU A 246 39.92 25.40 -17.81
N HIS A 247 39.41 26.51 -17.27
CA HIS A 247 40.25 27.68 -16.95
C HIS A 247 41.18 27.46 -15.74
N GLU A 248 40.76 26.72 -14.72
CA GLU A 248 41.64 26.35 -13.60
C GLU A 248 42.75 25.39 -14.06
N GLU A 249 42.46 24.45 -14.97
CA GLU A 249 43.47 23.55 -15.55
C GLU A 249 44.47 24.31 -16.44
N ASP A 250 44.02 25.25 -17.28
CA ASP A 250 44.91 26.08 -18.10
C ASP A 250 45.81 27.01 -17.25
N GLU A 251 45.31 27.57 -16.13
CA GLU A 251 46.09 28.42 -15.22
C GLU A 251 47.12 27.62 -14.39
N GLU A 252 46.85 26.34 -14.12
CA GLU A 252 47.81 25.42 -13.49
C GLU A 252 48.90 25.00 -14.50
N GLU A 253 48.56 24.70 -15.76
CA GLU A 253 49.54 24.39 -16.81
C GLU A 253 50.45 25.59 -17.12
N GLU A 254 49.92 26.82 -17.20
CA GLU A 254 50.75 28.02 -17.39
C GLU A 254 51.65 28.35 -16.19
N GLN A 255 51.29 27.95 -14.97
CA GLN A 255 52.14 28.12 -13.78
C GLN A 255 53.27 27.08 -13.73
N ASP A 256 52.98 25.83 -14.12
CA ASP A 256 53.99 24.77 -14.19
C ASP A 256 55.03 25.04 -15.30
N ASP A 257 54.62 25.59 -16.45
CA ASP A 257 55.53 26.00 -17.52
C ASP A 257 56.44 27.20 -17.14
N VAL A 258 56.06 28.00 -16.13
CA VAL A 258 56.86 29.13 -15.63
C VAL A 258 57.81 28.71 -14.49
N GLU A 259 57.57 27.57 -13.83
CA GLU A 259 58.49 27.01 -12.82
C GLU A 259 59.56 26.07 -13.40
N GLU A 260 59.46 25.61 -14.65
CA GLU A 260 60.45 24.74 -15.32
C GLU A 260 61.55 25.46 -16.15
N ASP A 261 61.49 26.79 -16.32
CA ASP A 261 62.52 27.62 -17.02
C ASP A 261 63.44 28.42 -16.06
#